data_AF-A0A1J3D1L9-F1
#
_entry.id   AF-A0A1J3D1L9-F1
#
_cell.length_a   1.000
_cell.length_b   1.000
_cell.length_c   1.000
_cell.angle_alpha   90.00
_cell.angle_beta   90.00
_cell.angle_gamma   90.00
#
_symmetry.space_group_name_H-M   'P 1'
#
loop_
_entity.id
_entity.type
_entity.pdbx_description
1 polymer ?
#
loop_
_entity_poly.entity_id
_entity_poly.type
_entity_poly.pdbx_seq_one_letter_code
_entity_poly.pdbx_strand_id
1 'polypeptide(L)'
;MLRYAPSLVAASAVFLAQYILNPSRKPWNATLEHYTTYRAKHLEACVKNLLQLCHESPSADIVAVRKKYSQQKFKFAAKKFCPASLPPELFLC
;
A
#
# COMPACT_ATOMS: atom_id res chain seq x y z
N MET A 1 13.36 17.49 -0.17
CA MET A 1 13.34 16.31 0.73
C MET A 1 12.03 15.57 0.52
N LEU A 2 12.06 14.24 0.35
CA LEU A 2 10.84 13.43 0.26
C LEU A 2 10.18 13.31 1.64
N ARG A 3 8.84 13.31 1.69
CA ARG A 3 8.04 13.32 2.94
C ARG A 3 8.25 12.08 3.82
N TYR A 4 8.67 10.95 3.24
CA TYR A 4 8.76 9.66 3.91
C TYR A 4 10.12 8.99 3.69
N ALA A 5 10.59 8.27 4.70
CA ALA A 5 11.77 7.41 4.57
C ALA A 5 11.46 6.23 3.61
N PRO A 6 12.44 5.74 2.84
CA PRO A 6 12.24 4.59 1.96
C PRO A 6 11.69 3.34 2.68
N SER A 7 12.15 3.08 3.91
CA SER A 7 11.66 1.99 4.75
C SER A 7 10.17 2.11 5.09
N LEU A 8 9.71 3.33 5.39
CA LEU A 8 8.30 3.61 5.69
C LEU A 8 7.43 3.42 4.45
N VAL A 9 7.91 3.85 3.28
CA VAL A 9 7.21 3.66 2.00
C VAL A 9 7.08 2.16 1.69
N ALA A 10 8.17 1.39 1.87
CA ALA A 10 8.15 -0.05 1.65
C ALA A 10 7.17 -0.77 2.60
N ALA A 11 7.21 -0.46 3.90
CA ALA A 11 6.29 -1.01 4.89
C ALA A 11 4.81 -0.68 4.57
N SER A 12 4.55 0.57 4.18
CA SER A 12 3.20 1.03 3.81
C SER A 12 2.69 0.36 2.53
N ALA A 13 3.56 0.15 1.53
CA ALA A 13 3.21 -0.58 0.32
C ALA A 13 2.88 -2.05 0.62
N VAL A 14 3.64 -2.71 1.51
CA VAL A 14 3.37 -4.08 1.97
C VAL A 14 2.04 -4.17 2.72
N PHE A 15 1.77 -3.22 3.63
CA PHE A 15 0.49 -3.12 4.33
C PHE A 15 -0.68 -3.05 3.34
N LEU A 16 -0.60 -2.10 2.39
CA LEU A 16 -1.68 -1.88 1.42
C LEU A 16 -1.86 -3.09 0.49
N ALA A 17 -0.77 -3.69 0.02
CA ALA A 17 -0.81 -4.86 -0.83
C ALA A 17 -1.45 -6.07 -0.12
N GLN A 18 -1.10 -6.30 1.15
CA GLN A 18 -1.71 -7.38 1.93
C GLN A 18 -3.22 -7.17 2.11
N TYR A 19 -3.65 -5.94 2.38
CA TYR A 19 -5.07 -5.63 2.47
C TYR A 19 -5.80 -5.82 1.13
N ILE A 20 -5.23 -5.36 0.02
CA ILE A 20 -5.80 -5.55 -1.33
C ILE A 20 -5.95 -7.03 -1.68
N LEU A 21 -4.95 -7.84 -1.31
CA LEU A 21 -4.96 -9.28 -1.61
C LEU A 21 -5.88 -10.06 -0.67
N ASN A 22 -6.02 -9.63 0.59
CA ASN A 22 -6.84 -10.33 1.57
C ASN A 22 -7.46 -9.36 2.61
N PRO A 23 -8.58 -8.69 2.26
CA PRO A 23 -9.21 -7.70 3.14
C PRO A 23 -9.74 -8.25 4.47
N SER A 24 -10.00 -9.57 4.55
CA SER A 24 -10.50 -10.21 5.77
C SER A 24 -9.40 -10.49 6.80
N ARG A 25 -8.12 -10.32 6.43
CA ARG A 25 -6.99 -10.49 7.35
C ARG A 25 -6.41 -9.14 7.74
N LYS A 26 -5.93 -9.06 8.98
CA LYS A 26 -5.18 -7.89 9.46
C LYS A 26 -3.87 -7.78 8.65
N PRO A 27 -3.63 -6.67 7.94
CA PRO A 27 -2.48 -6.51 7.05
C PRO A 27 -1.16 -6.27 7.81
N TRP A 28 -1.23 -6.00 9.11
CA TRP A 28 -0.06 -5.73 9.95
C TRP A 28 -0.09 -6.56 11.23
N ASN A 29 0.93 -7.39 11.41
CA ASN A 29 1.05 -8.32 12.54
C ASN A 29 2.31 -8.02 13.37
N ALA A 30 2.41 -8.67 14.53
CA ALA A 30 3.53 -8.47 15.47
C ALA A 30 4.90 -8.80 14.84
N THR A 31 4.97 -9.76 13.93
CA THR A 31 6.21 -10.11 13.22
C THR A 31 6.69 -8.96 12.35
N LEU A 32 5.80 -8.35 11.55
CA LEU A 32 6.15 -7.21 10.72
C LEU A 32 6.59 -6.01 11.58
N GLU A 33 5.86 -5.72 12.65
CA GLU A 33 6.23 -4.66 13.59
C GLU A 33 7.61 -4.90 14.22
N HIS A 34 7.93 -6.13 14.61
CA HIS A 34 9.23 -6.47 15.18
C HIS A 34 10.38 -6.19 14.21
N TYR A 35 10.26 -6.61 12.95
CA TYR A 35 11.34 -6.46 11.97
C TYR A 35 11.42 -5.06 11.35
N THR A 36 10.30 -4.36 11.16
CA THR A 36 10.32 -3.02 10.56
C THR A 36 10.34 -1.91 11.59
N THR A 37 10.11 -2.20 12.88
CA THR A 37 9.93 -1.24 13.99
C THR A 37 8.74 -0.28 13.82
N TYR A 38 7.87 -0.54 12.85
CA TYR A 38 6.70 0.31 12.57
C TYR A 38 5.44 -0.35 13.12
N ARG A 39 4.73 0.37 13.99
CA ARG A 39 3.33 0.09 14.34
C ARG A 39 2.42 0.46 13.19
N ALA A 40 1.24 -0.14 13.13
CA ALA A 40 0.25 0.16 12.09
C ALA A 40 -0.04 1.67 11.99
N LYS A 41 -0.23 2.35 13.13
CA LYS A 41 -0.42 3.81 13.19
C LYS A 41 0.71 4.64 12.57
N HIS A 42 1.96 4.16 12.59
CA HIS A 42 3.07 4.87 11.97
C HIS A 42 2.95 4.87 10.43
N LEU A 43 2.28 3.86 9.87
CA LEU A 43 2.12 3.68 8.43
C LEU A 43 0.91 4.43 7.87
N GLU A 44 -0.09 4.75 8.70
CA GLU A 44 -1.41 5.24 8.29
C GLU A 44 -1.35 6.38 7.27
N ALA A 45 -0.60 7.44 7.55
CA ALA A 45 -0.52 8.59 6.65
C ALA A 45 0.09 8.23 5.28
N CYS A 46 1.11 7.36 5.27
CA CYS A 46 1.77 6.93 4.03
C CYS A 46 0.88 5.96 3.24
N VAL A 47 0.21 5.01 3.92
CA VAL A 47 -0.76 4.09 3.33
C VAL A 47 -1.91 4.85 2.66
N LYS A 48 -2.48 5.86 3.33
CA LYS A 48 -3.57 6.68 2.76
C LYS A 48 -3.12 7.43 1.52
N ASN A 49 -1.91 7.99 1.52
CA ASN A 49 -1.35 8.65 0.33
C ASN A 49 -1.11 7.68 -0.84
N LEU A 50 -0.61 6.47 -0.55
CA LEU A 50 -0.45 5.42 -1.57
C LEU A 50 -1.81 4.99 -2.16
N LEU A 51 -2.83 4.91 -1.32
CA LEU A 51 -4.18 4.59 -1.76
C LEU A 51 -4.76 5.70 -2.66
N GLN A 52 -4.59 6.96 -2.26
CA GLN A 52 -5.01 8.11 -3.05
C GLN A 52 -4.35 8.10 -4.44
N LEU A 53 -3.05 7.79 -4.52
CA LEU A 53 -2.32 7.68 -5.79
C LEU A 53 -2.91 6.61 -6.75
N CYS A 54 -3.61 5.61 -6.22
CA CYS A 54 -4.29 4.60 -7.04
C CYS A 54 -5.57 5.14 -7.71
N HIS A 55 -6.15 6.21 -7.18
CA HIS A 55 -7.41 6.82 -7.64
C HIS A 55 -7.21 8.17 -8.34
N GLU A 56 -6.08 8.84 -8.16
CA GLU A 56 -5.76 10.10 -8.83
C GLU A 56 -5.67 9.98 -10.35
N SER A 57 -5.96 11.08 -11.07
CA SER A 57 -5.72 11.20 -12.51
C SER A 57 -4.26 10.92 -12.81
N PRO A 58 -3.94 9.82 -13.50
CA PRO A 58 -2.57 9.33 -13.56
C PRO A 58 -1.73 10.23 -14.47
N SER A 59 -0.61 10.73 -13.95
CA SER A 59 0.44 11.33 -14.78
C SER A 59 0.98 10.30 -15.78
N ALA A 60 1.69 10.76 -16.81
CA ALA A 60 2.28 9.87 -17.83
C ALA A 60 3.12 8.73 -17.21
N ASP A 61 3.86 9.04 -16.14
CA ASP A 61 4.65 8.06 -15.40
C ASP A 61 3.78 7.01 -14.68
N ILE A 62 2.69 7.45 -14.02
CA ILE A 62 1.75 6.54 -13.35
C ILE A 62 1.09 5.62 -14.37
N VAL A 63 0.70 6.14 -15.54
CA VAL A 63 0.14 5.34 -16.64
C VAL A 63 1.16 4.30 -17.12
N ALA A 64 2.42 4.69 -17.33
CA ALA A 64 3.47 3.78 -17.79
C ALA A 64 3.74 2.65 -16.77
N VAL A 65 3.82 2.98 -15.48
CA VAL A 65 3.97 2.01 -14.39
C VAL A 65 2.77 1.08 -14.33
N ARG A 66 1.54 1.60 -14.39
CA ARG A 66 0.31 0.78 -14.37
C ARG A 66 0.25 -0.16 -15.57
N LYS A 67 0.63 0.31 -16.77
CA LYS A 67 0.71 -0.52 -17.98
C LYS A 67 1.76 -1.62 -17.84
N LYS A 68 2.94 -1.31 -17.28
CA LYS A 68 4.00 -2.29 -16.99
C LYS A 68 3.49 -3.39 -16.07
N TYR A 69 2.95 -3.04 -14.90
CA TYR A 69 2.47 -4.01 -13.90
C TYR A 69 1.09 -4.62 -14.20
N SER A 70 0.46 -4.22 -15.30
CA SER A 70 -0.73 -4.89 -15.87
C SER A 70 -0.38 -6.02 -16.83
N GLN A 71 0.90 -6.29 -17.10
CA GLN A 71 1.34 -7.39 -17.94
C GLN A 71 1.30 -8.73 -17.17
N GLN A 72 1.09 -9.83 -17.90
CA GLN A 72 1.05 -11.19 -17.33
C GLN A 72 2.33 -11.55 -16.54
N LYS A 73 3.49 -11.05 -16.97
CA LYS A 73 4.77 -11.28 -16.28
C LYS A 73 4.78 -10.79 -14.82
N PHE A 74 3.95 -9.81 -14.51
CA PHE A 74 3.73 -9.30 -13.15
C PHE A 74 2.40 -9.75 -12.55
N LYS A 75 1.84 -10.86 -13.07
CA LYS A 75 0.59 -11.48 -12.59
C LYS A 75 -0.57 -10.48 -12.53
N PHE A 76 -0.59 -9.50 -13.45
CA PHE A 76 -1.61 -8.46 -13.53
C PHE A 76 -1.79 -7.67 -12.21
N ALA A 77 -0.73 -7.47 -11.43
CA ALA A 77 -0.78 -6.81 -10.13
C ALA A 77 -1.51 -5.46 -10.14
N ALA A 78 -1.32 -4.65 -11.20
CA ALA A 78 -1.98 -3.36 -11.34
C ALA A 78 -3.46 -3.40 -11.81
N LYS A 79 -3.98 -4.59 -12.11
CA LYS A 79 -5.41 -4.83 -12.40
C LYS A 79 -6.21 -5.29 -11.18
N LYS A 80 -5.56 -5.44 -10.02
CA LYS A 80 -6.25 -5.79 -8.77
C LYS A 80 -7.16 -4.65 -8.33
N PHE A 81 -8.25 -5.02 -7.66
CA PHE A 81 -9.17 -4.05 -7.06
C PHE A 81 -8.44 -3.20 -6.02
N CYS A 82 -8.56 -1.88 -6.11
CA CYS A 82 -8.09 -0.98 -5.07
C CYS A 82 -9.31 -0.47 -4.27
N PRO A 83 -9.31 -0.60 -2.93
CA PRO A 83 -10.42 -0.14 -2.11
C PRO A 83 -10.56 1.38 -2.17
N ALA A 84 -11.77 1.90 -2.00
CA ALA A 84 -11.99 3.36 -1.94
C ALA A 84 -11.47 3.96 -0.62
N SER A 85 -11.55 3.20 0.47
CA SER A 85 -11.12 3.60 1.81
C SER A 85 -10.64 2.39 2.61
N LEU A 86 -9.90 2.65 3.69
CA LEU A 86 -9.45 1.64 4.64
C LEU A 86 -10.19 1.80 5.97
N PRO A 87 -10.64 0.71 6.60
CA PRO A 87 -11.19 0.73 7.95
C PRO A 87 -10.18 1.32 8.95
N PRO A 88 -10.55 2.30 9.79
CA PRO A 88 -9.66 2.90 10.79
C PRO A 88 -9.08 1.87 11.77
N GLU A 89 -9.82 0.79 12.03
CA GLU A 89 -9.47 -0.27 12.99
C GLU A 89 -8.17 -0.98 12.62
N LEU A 90 -7.78 -0.94 11.34
CA LEU A 90 -6.51 -1.50 10.87
C LEU A 90 -5.28 -0.79 11.48
N PHE A 91 -5.46 0.42 11.99
CA PHE A 91 -4.39 1.26 12.54
C PHE A 91 -4.42 1.38 14.08
N LEU A 92 -5.41 0.80 14.76
CA LEU A 92 -5.66 0.96 16.20
C LEU A 92 -4.85 0.02 17.12
N CYS A 93 -3.71 -0.51 16.66
CA CYS A 93 -2.83 -1.33 17.51
C CYS A 93 -1.49 -0.62 17.76
#